data_AF-A0A3N5Q2J4-F1
#
_entry.id   AF-A0A3N5Q2J4-F1
#
_cell.length_a   1.000
_cell.length_b   1.000
_cell.length_c   1.000
_cell.angle_alpha   90.00
_cell.angle_beta   90.00
_cell.angle_gamma   90.00
#
_symmetry.space_group_name_H-M   'P 1'
#
loop_
_entity.id
_entity.type
_entity.pdbx_description
1 polymer ?
#
loop_
_entity_poly.entity_id
_entity_poly.type
_entity_poly.pdbx_seq_one_letter_code
_entity_poly.pdbx_strand_id
1 'polypeptide(L)'
;MTTTIHFTETQSAPRGLRIVSYSIAGFVAVFCTVIWFVMREIDPPMSTTETVWYFISVLAIPALLLLWFNSVKQIVTITDDTITVFQRGVHFKRKVILRSDVETMTVRKLNAFGEFGGWGIRYGFNKKWGYIWGGDHAIDLKMKDGKRYVIS
;
A
#
# COMPACT_ATOMS: atom_id res chain seq x y z
N MET A 1 -31.33 -12.55 9.03
CA MET A 1 -30.19 -13.40 9.42
C MET A 1 -29.14 -12.49 10.03
N THR A 2 -28.72 -12.75 11.27
CA THR A 2 -27.70 -11.95 11.96
C THR A 2 -26.33 -12.38 11.44
N THR A 3 -25.66 -11.53 10.67
CA THR A 3 -24.30 -11.84 10.19
C THR A 3 -23.33 -11.78 11.37
N THR A 4 -22.78 -12.93 11.76
CA THR A 4 -21.78 -12.96 12.83
C THR A 4 -20.43 -12.55 12.27
N ILE A 5 -19.80 -11.56 12.91
CA ILE A 5 -18.43 -11.16 12.60
C ILE A 5 -17.50 -12.05 13.42
N HIS A 6 -16.72 -12.90 12.75
CA HIS A 6 -15.77 -13.79 13.42
C HIS A 6 -14.45 -13.11 13.67
N PHE A 7 -14.02 -12.25 12.75
CA PHE A 7 -12.71 -11.63 12.81
C PHE A 7 -12.71 -10.30 12.04
N THR A 8 -12.07 -9.29 12.62
CA THR A 8 -11.77 -8.04 11.94
C THR A 8 -10.37 -7.59 12.32
N GLU A 9 -9.52 -7.39 11.31
CA GLU A 9 -8.18 -6.88 11.49
C GLU A 9 -7.99 -5.60 10.68
N THR A 10 -7.34 -4.62 11.30
CA THR A 10 -6.94 -3.38 10.63
C THR A 10 -5.43 -3.25 10.66
N GLN A 11 -4.81 -3.34 9.49
CA GLN A 11 -3.37 -3.23 9.29
C GLN A 11 -3.02 -1.83 8.78
N SER A 12 -2.00 -1.22 9.39
CA SER A 12 -1.41 0.04 8.91
C SER A 12 -0.26 -0.26 7.95
N ALA A 13 0.21 0.76 7.21
CA ALA A 13 1.32 0.61 6.29
C ALA A 13 2.53 -0.10 6.95
N PRO A 14 3.13 -1.10 6.28
CA PRO A 14 4.20 -1.90 6.85
C PRO A 14 5.43 -1.04 7.10
N ARG A 15 6.17 -1.34 8.18
CA ARG A 15 7.35 -0.54 8.60
C ARG A 15 8.37 -0.37 7.49
N GLY A 16 8.66 -1.43 6.74
CA GLY A 16 9.58 -1.39 5.60
C GLY A 16 9.12 -0.41 4.51
N LEU A 17 7.83 -0.45 4.14
CA LEU A 17 7.28 0.51 3.17
C LEU A 17 7.39 1.95 3.68
N ARG A 18 7.08 2.21 4.96
CA ARG A 18 7.21 3.54 5.56
C ARG A 18 8.65 4.07 5.50
N ILE A 19 9.63 3.22 5.84
CA ILE A 19 11.05 3.57 5.78
C ILE A 19 11.45 3.92 4.34
N VAL A 20 11.10 3.05 3.38
CA VAL A 20 11.40 3.29 1.95
C VAL A 20 10.77 4.59 1.47
N SER A 21 9.50 4.86 1.81
CA SER A 21 8.83 6.11 1.46
C SER A 21 9.54 7.33 2.04
N TYR A 22 9.96 7.29 3.32
CA TYR A 22 10.71 8.38 3.94
C TYR A 22 12.09 8.58 3.30
N SER A 23 12.79 7.49 2.96
CA SER A 23 14.08 7.55 2.26
C SER A 23 13.95 8.18 0.88
N ILE A 24 12.93 7.80 0.09
CA ILE A 24 12.68 8.38 -1.24
C ILE A 24 12.35 9.87 -1.11
N ALA A 25 11.47 10.24 -0.18
CA ALA A 25 11.10 11.65 0.05
C ALA A 25 12.32 12.51 0.42
N GLY A 26 13.16 12.01 1.34
CA GLY A 26 14.41 12.67 1.72
C GLY A 26 15.38 12.79 0.55
N PHE A 27 15.56 11.71 -0.22
CA PHE A 27 16.42 11.71 -1.40
C PHE A 27 15.95 12.74 -2.45
N VAL A 28 14.65 12.77 -2.76
CA VAL A 28 14.08 13.74 -3.71
C VAL A 28 14.31 15.17 -3.22
N ALA A 29 14.08 15.46 -1.93
CA ALA A 29 14.30 16.80 -1.39
C ALA A 29 15.77 17.24 -1.49
N VAL A 30 16.71 16.36 -1.14
CA VAL A 30 18.15 16.62 -1.27
C VAL A 30 18.53 16.79 -2.73
N PHE A 31 18.10 15.89 -3.61
CA PHE A 31 18.40 15.92 -5.04
C PHE A 31 17.89 17.22 -5.68
N CYS A 32 16.64 17.60 -5.44
CA CYS A 32 16.09 18.88 -5.90
C CYS A 32 16.87 20.07 -5.34
N THR A 33 17.28 20.04 -4.07
CA THR A 33 18.09 21.12 -3.48
C THR A 33 19.47 21.24 -4.16
N VAL A 34 20.12 20.11 -4.46
CA VAL A 34 21.40 20.08 -5.18
C VAL A 34 21.24 20.60 -6.61
N ILE A 35 20.21 20.16 -7.33
CA ILE A 35 19.93 20.66 -8.69
C ILE A 35 19.71 22.18 -8.67
N TRP A 36 18.89 22.67 -7.75
CA TRP A 36 18.68 24.11 -7.57
C TRP A 36 19.99 24.86 -7.30
N PHE A 37 20.85 24.30 -6.44
CA PHE A 37 22.14 24.88 -6.11
C PHE A 37 23.08 24.96 -7.32
N VAL A 38 23.07 23.96 -8.20
CA VAL A 38 23.87 23.97 -9.43
C VAL A 38 23.28 24.94 -10.46
N MET A 39 21.97 24.94 -10.65
CA MET A 39 21.30 25.78 -11.66
C MET A 39 21.45 27.28 -11.38
N ARG A 40 21.55 27.70 -10.11
CA ARG A 40 21.75 29.11 -9.76
C ARG A 40 23.05 29.71 -10.31
N GLU A 41 24.03 28.87 -10.66
CA GLU A 41 25.32 29.30 -11.21
C GLU A 41 25.29 29.36 -12.75
N ILE A 42 24.27 28.77 -13.39
CA ILE A 42 24.15 28.63 -14.85
C ILE A 42 23.14 29.64 -15.39
N ASP A 43 21.98 29.75 -14.74
CA ASP A 43 20.89 30.64 -15.12
C ASP A 43 20.82 31.86 -14.18
N PRO A 44 20.26 33.00 -14.63
CA PRO A 44 20.04 34.13 -13.74
C PRO A 44 19.24 33.69 -12.50
N PRO A 45 19.60 34.18 -11.30
CA PRO A 45 18.97 33.72 -10.08
C PRO A 45 17.47 34.02 -10.12
N MET A 46 16.68 33.02 -9.77
CA MET A 46 15.24 33.18 -9.59
C MET A 46 14.95 34.32 -8.61
N SER A 47 13.79 34.96 -8.76
CA SER A 47 13.33 35.93 -7.78
C SER A 47 13.18 35.29 -6.39
N THR A 48 13.22 36.11 -5.34
CA THR A 48 13.02 35.64 -3.96
C THR A 48 11.70 34.89 -3.82
N THR A 49 10.64 35.38 -4.45
CA THR A 49 9.31 34.78 -4.43
C THR A 49 9.30 33.39 -5.05
N GLU A 50 9.92 33.23 -6.22
CA GLU A 50 10.00 31.93 -6.91
C GLU A 50 10.84 30.92 -6.12
N THR A 51 11.94 31.37 -5.52
CA THR A 51 12.79 30.53 -4.68
C THR A 51 12.02 30.00 -3.46
N VAL A 52 11.21 30.84 -2.82
CA VAL A 52 10.36 30.42 -1.69
C VAL A 52 9.34 29.38 -2.14
N TRP A 53 8.63 29.61 -3.25
CA TRP A 53 7.64 28.66 -3.77
C TRP A 53 8.27 27.32 -4.20
N TYR A 54 9.46 27.36 -4.75
CA TYR A 54 10.24 26.17 -5.08
C TYR A 54 10.46 25.31 -3.83
N PHE A 55 11.03 25.86 -2.76
CA PHE A 55 11.29 25.10 -1.53
C PHE A 55 10.01 24.65 -0.84
N ILE A 56 8.94 25.46 -0.87
CA ILE A 56 7.62 25.03 -0.40
C ILE A 56 7.18 23.79 -1.17
N SER A 57 7.27 23.78 -2.51
CA SER A 57 6.85 22.64 -3.32
C SER A 57 7.69 21.38 -3.05
N VAL A 58 9.01 21.54 -2.94
CA VAL A 58 9.96 20.45 -2.67
C VAL A 58 9.72 19.79 -1.31
N LEU A 59 9.23 20.53 -0.32
CA LEU A 59 8.92 19.99 1.01
C LEU A 59 7.46 19.56 1.15
N ALA A 60 6.52 20.37 0.65
CA ALA A 60 5.09 20.13 0.82
C ALA A 60 4.60 18.91 0.04
N ILE A 61 5.04 18.72 -1.21
CA ILE A 61 4.59 17.59 -2.03
C ILE A 61 5.00 16.25 -1.39
N PRO A 62 6.28 16.02 -1.03
CA PRO A 62 6.66 14.79 -0.33
C PRO A 62 5.97 14.66 1.03
N ALA A 63 5.85 15.75 1.81
CA ALA A 63 5.17 15.70 3.10
C ALA A 63 3.70 15.24 2.97
N LEU A 64 2.96 15.79 2.02
CA LEU A 64 1.57 15.39 1.74
C LEU A 64 1.48 13.94 1.30
N LEU A 65 2.40 13.47 0.45
CA LEU A 65 2.46 12.07 0.03
C LEU A 65 2.74 11.14 1.22
N LEU A 66 3.66 11.51 2.11
CA LEU A 66 3.96 10.74 3.31
C LEU A 66 2.78 10.68 4.29
N LEU A 67 2.08 11.81 4.48
CA LEU A 67 0.85 11.86 5.28
C LEU A 67 -0.24 10.95 4.67
N TRP A 68 -0.41 11.00 3.35
CA TRP A 68 -1.34 10.13 2.65
C TRP A 68 -0.97 8.65 2.84
N PHE A 69 0.28 8.25 2.62
CA PHE A 69 0.74 6.87 2.81
C PHE A 69 0.53 6.37 4.24
N ASN A 70 0.80 7.20 5.25
CA ASN A 70 0.56 6.86 6.66
C ASN A 70 -0.94 6.72 6.98
N SER A 71 -1.83 7.36 6.21
CA SER A 71 -3.28 7.26 6.39
C SER A 71 -3.87 5.96 5.83
N VAL A 72 -3.15 5.27 4.95
CA VAL A 72 -3.63 4.06 4.28
C VAL A 72 -3.71 2.89 5.25
N LYS A 73 -4.89 2.27 5.31
CA LYS A 73 -5.15 1.09 6.15
C LYS A 73 -5.80 -0.03 5.33
N GLN A 74 -5.35 -1.26 5.55
CA GLN A 74 -6.05 -2.45 5.09
C GLN A 74 -6.96 -2.95 6.20
N ILE A 75 -8.22 -3.18 5.88
CA ILE A 75 -9.24 -3.71 6.77
C ILE A 75 -9.70 -5.03 6.18
N VAL A 76 -9.53 -6.10 6.96
CA VAL A 76 -9.98 -7.45 6.62
C VAL A 76 -11.09 -7.82 7.58
N THR A 77 -12.24 -8.23 7.05
CA THR A 77 -13.39 -8.67 7.85
C THR A 77 -13.84 -10.04 7.36
N ILE A 78 -13.96 -10.98 8.28
CA ILE A 78 -14.39 -12.35 8.00
C ILE A 78 -15.72 -12.59 8.72
N THR A 79 -16.74 -12.93 7.95
CA THR A 79 -18.09 -13.29 8.42
C THR A 79 -18.42 -14.74 8.05
N ASP A 80 -19.59 -15.22 8.46
CA ASP A 80 -20.11 -16.54 8.07
C ASP A 80 -20.13 -16.74 6.55
N ASP A 81 -20.55 -15.72 5.81
CA ASP A 81 -20.82 -15.85 4.38
C ASP A 81 -19.71 -15.24 3.50
N THR A 82 -18.93 -14.30 4.04
CA THR A 82 -18.01 -13.50 3.23
C THR A 82 -16.67 -13.24 3.87
N ILE A 83 -15.66 -13.08 3.01
CA ILE A 83 -14.36 -12.51 3.34
C ILE A 83 -14.26 -11.19 2.60
N THR A 84 -14.15 -10.11 3.36
CA THR A 84 -14.08 -8.75 2.84
C THR A 84 -12.69 -8.18 3.05
N VAL A 85 -12.13 -7.60 1.98
CA VAL A 85 -10.88 -6.83 2.04
C VAL A 85 -11.14 -5.42 1.54
N PHE A 86 -10.70 -4.44 2.32
CA PHE A 86 -10.87 -3.03 2.00
C PHE A 86 -9.60 -2.23 2.32
N GLN A 87 -9.10 -1.47 1.34
CA GLN A 87 -7.87 -0.68 1.49
C GLN A 87 -8.22 0.80 1.54
N ARG A 88 -8.51 1.28 2.75
CA ARG A 88 -8.94 2.65 3.02
C ARG A 88 -7.81 3.62 2.71
N GLY A 89 -8.07 4.60 1.86
CA GLY A 89 -7.11 5.65 1.46
C GLY A 89 -6.51 5.48 0.07
N VAL A 90 -6.61 4.29 -0.55
CA VAL A 90 -6.11 4.04 -1.92
C VAL A 90 -7.26 3.79 -2.89
N HIS A 91 -8.16 2.86 -2.56
CA HIS A 91 -9.30 2.52 -3.40
C HIS A 91 -10.58 2.43 -2.58
N PHE A 92 -11.65 3.06 -3.08
CA PHE A 92 -12.97 3.02 -2.45
C PHE A 92 -13.72 1.68 -2.67
N LYS A 93 -13.20 0.82 -3.56
CA LYS A 93 -13.82 -0.48 -3.87
C LYS A 93 -13.43 -1.53 -2.85
N ARG A 94 -14.44 -2.04 -2.16
CA ARG A 94 -14.35 -3.21 -1.28
C ARG A 94 -14.29 -4.47 -2.13
N LYS A 95 -13.31 -5.34 -1.89
CA LYS A 95 -13.31 -6.70 -2.44
C LYS A 95 -14.13 -7.58 -1.52
N VAL A 96 -15.17 -8.20 -2.07
CA VAL A 96 -15.99 -9.20 -1.39
C VAL A 96 -15.73 -10.56 -2.03
N ILE A 97 -15.43 -11.55 -1.21
CA ILE A 97 -15.24 -12.95 -1.60
C ILE A 97 -16.31 -13.75 -0.87
N LEU A 98 -17.20 -14.42 -1.61
CA LEU A 98 -18.20 -15.30 -1.02
C LEU A 98 -17.50 -16.58 -0.55
N ARG A 99 -17.77 -17.02 0.68
CA ARG A 99 -17.22 -18.28 1.19
C ARG A 99 -17.74 -19.49 0.42
N SER A 100 -18.96 -19.41 -0.13
CA SER A 100 -19.53 -20.42 -1.03
C SER A 100 -18.66 -20.67 -2.27
N ASP A 101 -17.87 -19.68 -2.69
CA ASP A 101 -17.03 -19.75 -3.89
C ASP A 101 -15.59 -20.23 -3.57
N VAL A 102 -15.25 -20.32 -2.29
CA VAL A 102 -13.95 -20.81 -1.82
C VAL A 102 -13.97 -22.34 -1.88
N GLU A 103 -13.00 -22.91 -2.59
CA GLU A 103 -12.75 -24.35 -2.64
C GLU A 103 -11.93 -24.80 -1.42
N THR A 104 -10.84 -24.09 -1.12
CA THR A 104 -9.99 -24.37 0.04
C THR A 104 -9.48 -23.08 0.67
N MET A 105 -9.42 -23.05 2.00
CA MET A 105 -8.87 -21.96 2.79
C MET A 105 -7.77 -22.50 3.71
N THR A 106 -6.56 -21.94 3.60
CA THR A 106 -5.41 -22.37 4.43
C THR A 106 -4.71 -21.17 5.04
N VAL A 107 -4.22 -21.31 6.26
CA VAL A 107 -3.34 -20.32 6.89
C VAL A 107 -1.91 -20.77 6.68
N ARG A 108 -1.06 -19.88 6.18
CA ARG A 108 0.36 -20.19 5.96
C ARG A 108 1.24 -18.98 6.20
N LYS A 109 2.54 -19.22 6.37
CA LYS A 109 3.54 -18.15 6.38
C LYS A 109 3.59 -17.45 5.03
N LEU A 110 3.62 -16.13 5.06
CA LEU A 110 3.67 -15.25 3.89
C LEU A 110 5.10 -14.79 3.64
N ASN A 111 5.56 -14.87 2.38
CA ASN A 111 6.74 -14.14 1.93
C ASN A 111 6.34 -13.08 0.90
N ALA A 112 6.05 -11.87 1.37
CA ALA A 112 5.57 -10.77 0.52
C ALA A 112 6.51 -10.46 -0.65
N PHE A 113 7.82 -10.40 -0.38
CA PHE A 113 8.82 -10.10 -1.41
C PHE A 113 9.05 -11.27 -2.37
N GLY A 114 9.21 -12.49 -1.84
CA GLY A 114 9.47 -13.67 -2.66
C GLY A 114 8.30 -14.10 -3.54
N GLU A 115 7.06 -13.84 -3.10
CA GLU A 115 5.87 -14.29 -3.83
C GLU A 115 5.19 -13.21 -4.68
N PHE A 116 5.29 -11.94 -4.27
CA PHE A 116 4.53 -10.85 -4.87
C PHE A 116 5.37 -9.59 -5.14
N GLY A 117 6.67 -9.61 -4.86
CA GLY A 117 7.56 -8.47 -5.08
C GLY A 117 7.39 -7.32 -4.08
N GLY A 118 6.71 -7.55 -2.96
CA GLY A 118 6.55 -6.58 -1.88
C GLY A 118 5.10 -6.43 -1.41
N TRP A 119 4.80 -5.28 -0.81
CA TRP A 119 3.48 -4.97 -0.24
C TRP A 119 2.55 -4.31 -1.26
N GLY A 120 1.25 -4.43 -1.05
CA GLY A 120 0.19 -3.81 -1.82
C GLY A 120 -0.85 -4.80 -2.33
N ILE A 121 -1.71 -4.29 -3.22
CA ILE A 121 -2.57 -5.12 -4.06
C ILE A 121 -1.73 -5.55 -5.25
N ARG A 122 -1.54 -6.86 -5.40
CA ARG A 122 -0.65 -7.44 -6.42
C ARG A 122 -1.39 -8.49 -7.23
N TYR A 123 -1.13 -8.50 -8.52
CA TYR A 123 -1.54 -9.59 -9.40
C TYR A 123 -0.30 -10.38 -9.81
N GLY A 124 -0.23 -11.62 -9.36
CA GLY A 124 0.82 -12.57 -9.70
C GLY A 124 0.42 -13.47 -10.86
N PHE A 125 1.37 -14.30 -11.29
CA PHE A 125 1.12 -15.35 -12.28
C PHE A 125 0.04 -16.34 -11.81
N ASN A 126 -0.60 -17.04 -12.75
CA ASN A 126 -1.64 -18.04 -12.49
C ASN A 126 -2.88 -17.50 -11.75
N LYS A 127 -3.37 -16.31 -12.11
CA LYS A 127 -4.61 -15.71 -11.57
C LYS A 127 -4.57 -15.53 -10.03
N LYS A 128 -3.38 -15.32 -9.48
CA LYS A 128 -3.15 -15.16 -8.04
C LYS A 128 -3.17 -13.67 -7.66
N TRP A 129 -4.11 -13.29 -6.82
CA TRP A 129 -4.19 -11.95 -6.25
C TRP A 129 -3.60 -11.94 -4.83
N GLY A 130 -2.80 -10.93 -4.52
CA GLY A 130 -2.25 -10.68 -3.19
C GLY A 130 -2.81 -9.38 -2.62
N TYR A 131 -3.36 -9.43 -1.43
CA TYR A 131 -3.73 -8.27 -0.61
C TYR A 131 -2.80 -8.23 0.61
N ILE A 132 -1.64 -7.61 0.42
CA ILE A 132 -0.51 -7.76 1.34
C ILE A 132 -0.17 -6.42 1.95
N TRP A 133 -0.51 -6.21 3.21
CA TRP A 133 -0.30 -4.91 3.87
C TRP A 133 0.49 -5.01 5.17
N GLY A 134 0.73 -6.22 5.67
CA GLY A 134 1.54 -6.47 6.86
C GLY A 134 1.56 -7.96 7.19
N GLY A 135 2.09 -8.32 8.36
CA GLY A 135 2.01 -9.69 8.88
C GLY A 135 2.96 -10.71 8.22
N ASP A 136 3.28 -11.75 8.99
CA ASP A 136 4.10 -12.89 8.56
C ASP A 136 3.25 -14.09 8.12
N HIS A 137 1.93 -14.00 8.27
CA HIS A 137 0.97 -15.04 7.92
C HIS A 137 -0.05 -14.48 6.93
N ALA A 138 -0.64 -15.37 6.14
CA ALA A 138 -1.72 -15.03 5.24
C ALA A 138 -2.73 -16.16 5.16
N ILE A 139 -3.97 -15.77 4.88
CA ILE A 139 -5.02 -16.68 4.44
C ILE A 139 -4.89 -16.84 2.92
N ASP A 140 -4.74 -18.09 2.49
CA ASP A 140 -4.65 -18.48 1.09
C ASP A 140 -5.96 -19.16 0.67
N LEU A 141 -6.68 -18.49 -0.22
CA LEU A 141 -7.99 -18.88 -0.73
C LEU A 141 -7.83 -19.39 -2.15
N LYS A 142 -8.12 -20.67 -2.37
CA LYS A 142 -8.32 -21.22 -3.71
C LYS A 142 -9.81 -21.16 -4.03
N MET A 143 -10.16 -20.54 -5.15
CA MET A 143 -11.54 -20.38 -5.58
C MET A 143 -11.95 -21.50 -6.53
N LYS A 144 -13.24 -21.82 -6.56
CA LYS A 144 -13.83 -22.80 -7.50
C LYS A 144 -13.63 -22.43 -8.97
N ASP A 145 -13.48 -21.14 -9.29
CA ASP A 145 -13.21 -20.63 -10.65
C ASP A 145 -11.72 -20.65 -11.04
N GLY A 146 -10.86 -21.23 -10.19
CA GLY A 146 -9.42 -21.33 -10.39
C GLY A 146 -8.64 -20.06 -10.04
N LYS A 147 -9.30 -18.97 -9.60
CA LYS A 147 -8.58 -17.81 -9.03
C LYS A 147 -8.02 -18.16 -7.66
N ARG A 148 -6.98 -17.44 -7.25
CA ARG A 148 -6.38 -17.57 -5.93
C ARG A 148 -6.25 -16.21 -5.28
N TYR A 149 -6.61 -16.08 -4.00
CA TYR A 149 -6.45 -14.85 -3.23
C TYR A 149 -5.61 -15.12 -1.99
N VAL A 150 -4.54 -14.35 -1.81
CA VAL A 150 -3.70 -14.39 -0.60
C VAL A 150 -3.89 -13.08 0.13
N ILE A 151 -4.35 -13.14 1.37
CA ILE A 151 -4.68 -11.98 2.19
C ILE A 151 -3.84 -12.06 3.46
N SER A 152 -2.99 -11.06 3.66
CA SER A 152 -2.15 -10.92 4.85
C SER A 152 -2.90 -10.34 6.04
#